data_AF-X1CMQ3-F1
#
_entry.id   AF-X1CMQ3-F1
#
_cell.length_a   1.000
_cell.length_b   1.000
_cell.length_c   1.000
_cell.angle_alpha   90.00
_cell.angle_beta   90.00
_cell.angle_gamma   90.00
#
_symmetry.space_group_name_H-M   'P 1'
#
loop_
_entity.id
_entity.type
_entity.pdbx_description
1 polymer ?
#
loop_
_entity_poly.entity_id
_entity_poly.type
_entity_poly.pdbx_seq_one_letter_code
_entity_poly.pdbx_strand_id
1 'polypeptide(L)'
;SSVVGFGFIFIELSLLQKVIFFLGVPSFGYFFTICSFLIFMALGSIISSKIPLSKAPHALVLVVVATIITTVGLNALWPEFIRIFSHYSVWIKFGALIPVIAPLAFLLGLPFPLGIKVMESTRPGGVAIQWAVNTATSTLGAAFALISWMFMGFVP
;
A
#
# COMPACT_ATOMS: atom_id res chain seq x y z
N SER A 1 -7.43 1.13 -13.98
CA SER A 1 -7.26 -0.13 -13.24
C SER A 1 -5.83 -0.68 -13.30
N SER A 2 -5.07 -0.51 -14.39
CA SER A 2 -3.62 -0.80 -14.43
C SER A 2 -2.81 -0.04 -13.37
N VAL A 3 -3.17 1.22 -13.11
CA VAL A 3 -2.51 2.08 -12.12
C VAL A 3 -2.65 1.56 -10.68
N VAL A 4 -3.70 0.78 -10.38
CA VAL A 4 -3.96 0.27 -9.03
C VAL A 4 -2.94 -0.80 -8.65
N GLY A 5 -2.69 -1.78 -9.52
CA GLY A 5 -1.70 -2.83 -9.29
C GLY A 5 -0.28 -2.29 -9.19
N PHE A 6 0.07 -1.35 -10.06
CA PHE A 6 1.37 -0.67 -10.02
C PHE A 6 1.58 0.13 -8.73
N GLY A 7 0.65 1.02 -8.40
CA GLY A 7 0.77 1.88 -7.23
C GLY A 7 0.77 1.08 -5.93
N PHE A 8 -0.05 0.03 -5.88
CA PHE A 8 -0.12 -0.91 -4.76
C PHE A 8 1.25 -1.53 -4.46
N ILE A 9 1.80 -2.28 -5.42
CA ILE A 9 3.03 -3.04 -5.19
C ILE A 9 4.23 -2.10 -4.98
N PHE A 10 4.22 -0.94 -5.65
CA PHE A 10 5.28 0.05 -5.48
C PHE A 10 5.30 0.60 -4.05
N ILE A 11 4.13 1.01 -3.51
CA ILE A 11 4.02 1.52 -2.13
C ILE A 11 4.33 0.42 -1.11
N GLU A 12 3.79 -0.79 -1.32
CA GLU A 12 4.02 -1.94 -0.44
C GLU A 12 5.52 -2.28 -0.35
N LEU A 13 6.21 -2.42 -1.49
CA LEU A 13 7.63 -2.75 -1.51
C LEU A 13 8.51 -1.61 -0.98
N SER A 14 8.16 -0.36 -1.28
CA SER A 14 8.88 0.80 -0.73
C SER A 14 8.79 0.84 0.80
N LEU A 15 7.60 0.58 1.37
CA LEU A 15 7.41 0.54 2.81
C LEU A 15 8.07 -0.68 3.44
N LEU A 16 8.00 -1.84 2.78
CA LEU A 16 8.68 -3.06 3.21
C LEU A 16 10.20 -2.85 3.34
N GLN A 17 10.82 -2.22 2.36
CA GLN A 17 12.26 -1.90 2.40
C GLN A 17 12.59 -0.98 3.58
N LYS A 18 11.77 0.05 3.82
CA LYS A 18 11.88 0.95 4.97
C LYS A 18 11.76 0.21 6.31
N VAL A 19 10.81 -0.71 6.42
CA VAL A 19 10.60 -1.55 7.62
C VAL A 19 11.77 -2.49 7.86
N ILE A 20 12.24 -3.20 6.83
CA ILE A 20 13.41 -4.10 6.92
C ILE A 20 14.64 -3.33 7.39
N PHE A 21 14.87 -2.15 6.82
CA PHE A 21 16.00 -1.29 7.22
C PHE A 21 15.87 -0.83 8.67
N PHE A 22 14.69 -0.35 9.08
CA PHE A 22 14.46 0.17 10.44
C PHE A 22 14.56 -0.91 11.53
N LEU A 23 14.12 -2.14 11.24
CA LEU A 23 14.20 -3.27 12.16
C LEU A 23 15.58 -3.95 12.15
N GLY A 24 16.33 -3.85 11.06
CA GLY A 24 17.67 -4.46 10.91
C GLY A 24 17.67 -5.99 10.75
N VAL A 25 16.51 -6.64 10.83
CA VAL A 25 16.36 -8.11 10.70
C VAL A 25 15.40 -8.42 9.56
N PRO A 26 15.89 -8.77 8.36
CA PRO A 26 15.07 -8.88 7.14
C PRO A 26 13.89 -9.84 7.25
N SER A 27 14.10 -11.02 7.84
CA SER A 27 13.06 -12.04 7.96
C SER A 27 11.84 -11.52 8.72
N PHE A 28 12.05 -10.90 9.88
CA PHE A 28 10.94 -10.36 10.66
C PHE A 28 10.27 -9.16 10.01
N GLY A 29 11.04 -8.28 9.36
CA GLY A 29 10.49 -7.13 8.63
C GLY A 29 9.53 -7.54 7.52
N TYR A 30 9.87 -8.61 6.78
CA TYR A 30 9.00 -9.17 5.76
C TYR A 30 7.69 -9.72 6.32
N PHE A 31 7.76 -10.66 7.26
CA PHE A 31 6.57 -11.28 7.85
C PHE A 31 5.66 -10.24 8.49
N PHE A 32 6.23 -9.32 9.27
CA PHE A 32 5.47 -8.28 9.95
C PHE A 32 4.76 -7.34 8.97
N THR A 33 5.47 -6.90 7.92
CA THR A 33 4.89 -6.00 6.91
C THR A 33 3.74 -6.69 6.19
N ILE A 34 3.95 -7.89 5.63
CA ILE A 34 2.92 -8.61 4.89
C ILE A 34 1.71 -8.93 5.77
N CYS A 35 1.91 -9.43 7.00
CA CYS A 35 0.81 -9.70 7.92
C CYS A 35 0.00 -8.44 8.25
N SER A 36 0.68 -7.32 8.53
CA SER A 36 0.02 -6.05 8.80
C SER A 36 -0.76 -5.56 7.58
N PHE A 37 -0.13 -5.60 6.41
CA PHE A 37 -0.76 -5.24 5.15
C PHE A 37 -2.01 -6.07 4.90
N LEU A 38 -1.95 -7.41 5.03
CA LEU A 38 -3.10 -8.29 4.84
C LEU A 38 -4.27 -7.94 5.77
N ILE A 39 -4.00 -7.71 7.06
CA ILE A 39 -5.04 -7.37 8.05
C ILE A 39 -5.73 -6.05 7.68
N PHE A 40 -4.95 -4.98 7.49
CA PHE A 40 -5.50 -3.65 7.25
C PHE A 40 -6.09 -3.51 5.84
N MET A 41 -5.51 -4.16 4.83
CA MET A 41 -6.11 -4.25 3.50
C MET A 41 -7.44 -4.99 3.52
N ALA A 42 -7.55 -6.09 4.27
CA ALA A 42 -8.81 -6.82 4.40
C ALA A 42 -9.89 -5.92 5.02
N LEU A 43 -9.55 -5.14 6.04
CA LEU A 43 -10.46 -4.14 6.63
C LEU A 43 -10.89 -3.08 5.61
N GLY A 44 -9.96 -2.55 4.82
CA GLY A 44 -10.26 -1.62 3.72
C GLY A 44 -11.22 -2.24 2.71
N SER A 45 -10.92 -3.46 2.26
CA SER A 45 -11.73 -4.20 1.31
C SER A 45 -13.17 -4.39 1.81
N ILE A 46 -13.36 -4.80 3.07
CA ILE A 46 -14.69 -4.97 3.69
C ILE A 46 -15.45 -3.65 3.76
N ILE A 47 -14.80 -2.53 4.07
CA ILE A 47 -15.48 -1.22 4.13
C ILE A 47 -15.86 -0.75 2.72
N SER A 48 -14.99 -0.97 1.75
CA SER A 48 -15.22 -0.59 0.35
C SER A 48 -16.41 -1.32 -0.29
N SER A 49 -16.64 -2.58 0.09
CA SER A 49 -17.76 -3.37 -0.43
C SER A 49 -19.11 -2.80 0.02
N LYS A 50 -19.16 -2.11 1.16
CA LYS A 50 -20.36 -1.44 1.68
C LYS A 50 -20.67 -0.09 0.99
N ILE A 51 -19.75 0.46 0.21
CA ILE A 51 -19.96 1.74 -0.50
C ILE A 51 -20.95 1.53 -1.66
N PRO A 52 -22.03 2.34 -1.76
CA PRO A 52 -22.97 2.25 -2.88
C PRO A 52 -22.31 2.52 -4.23
N LEU A 53 -22.77 1.83 -5.28
CA LEU A 53 -22.24 1.99 -6.65
C LEU A 53 -22.27 3.45 -7.13
N SER A 54 -23.32 4.21 -6.79
CA SER A 54 -23.45 5.63 -7.14
C SER A 54 -22.32 6.52 -6.59
N LYS A 55 -21.70 6.11 -5.47
CA LYS A 55 -20.60 6.84 -4.84
C LYS A 55 -19.23 6.26 -5.19
N ALA A 56 -19.15 5.09 -5.82
CA ALA A 56 -17.90 4.38 -6.05
C ALA A 56 -16.86 5.16 -6.88
N PRO A 57 -17.21 5.89 -7.97
CA PRO A 57 -16.23 6.69 -8.71
C PRO A 57 -15.63 7.82 -7.87
N HIS A 58 -16.47 8.55 -7.11
CA HIS A 58 -16.02 9.62 -6.23
C HIS A 58 -15.16 9.08 -5.08
N ALA A 59 -15.55 7.94 -4.49
CA ALA A 59 -14.78 7.26 -3.47
C ALA A 59 -13.40 6.83 -3.98
N LEU A 60 -13.29 6.32 -5.21
CA LEU A 60 -12.01 5.97 -5.81
C LEU A 60 -11.08 7.18 -5.92
N VAL A 61 -11.56 8.33 -6.37
CA VAL A 61 -10.77 9.56 -6.46
C VAL A 61 -10.29 9.98 -5.07
N LEU A 62 -11.20 10.01 -4.08
CA LEU A 62 -10.85 10.36 -2.71
C LEU A 62 -9.81 9.41 -2.11
N VAL A 63 -9.93 8.10 -2.37
CA VAL A 63 -8.95 7.10 -1.91
C VAL A 63 -7.58 7.32 -2.54
N VAL A 64 -7.53 7.60 -3.85
CA VAL A 64 -6.26 7.89 -4.54
C VAL A 64 -5.60 9.14 -3.95
N VAL A 65 -6.36 10.22 -3.78
CA VAL A 65 -5.85 11.46 -3.17
C VAL A 65 -5.38 11.23 -1.74
N ALA A 66 -6.17 10.54 -0.92
CA ALA A 66 -5.80 10.19 0.46
C ALA A 66 -4.55 9.31 0.50
N THR A 67 -4.40 8.36 -0.42
CA THR A 67 -3.21 7.49 -0.52
C THR A 67 -1.97 8.31 -0.86
N ILE A 68 -2.07 9.24 -1.82
CA ILE A 68 -0.95 10.13 -2.19
C ILE A 68 -0.56 11.01 -1.00
N ILE A 69 -1.52 11.69 -0.38
CA ILE A 69 -1.27 12.57 0.78
C ILE A 69 -0.64 11.79 1.93
N THR A 70 -1.17 10.60 2.24
CA THR A 70 -0.65 9.75 3.31
C THR A 70 0.77 9.26 2.99
N THR A 71 1.03 8.86 1.74
CA THR A 71 2.35 8.42 1.31
C THR A 71 3.37 9.56 1.41
N VAL A 72 3.03 10.75 0.92
CA VAL A 72 3.92 11.92 0.99
C VAL A 72 4.17 12.33 2.44
N GLY A 73 3.12 12.39 3.27
CA GLY A 73 3.24 12.73 4.69
C GLY A 73 4.11 11.74 5.45
N LEU A 74 3.91 10.43 5.24
CA LEU A 74 4.74 9.40 5.87
C LEU A 74 6.20 9.45 5.42
N ASN A 75 6.45 9.74 4.14
CA ASN A 75 7.82 9.93 3.67
C ASN A 75 8.48 11.15 4.32
N ALA A 76 7.79 12.28 4.40
CA ALA A 76 8.33 13.49 5.03
C ALA A 76 8.61 13.32 6.54
N LEU A 77 7.82 12.49 7.23
CA LEU A 77 7.97 12.21 8.66
C LEU A 77 8.93 11.05 8.97
N TRP A 78 9.39 10.32 7.94
CA TRP A 78 10.21 9.12 8.11
C TRP A 78 11.56 9.37 8.81
N PRO A 79 12.33 10.44 8.50
CA PRO A 79 13.57 10.73 9.21
C PRO A 79 13.36 10.93 10.71
N GLU A 80 12.31 11.67 11.06
CA GLU A 80 11.97 11.97 12.44
C GLU A 80 11.46 10.73 13.19
N PHE A 81 10.67 9.89 12.51
CA PHE A 81 10.26 8.60 13.04
C PHE A 81 11.48 7.73 13.38
N ILE A 82 12.45 7.63 12.48
CA ILE A 82 13.69 6.89 12.76
C ILE A 82 14.45 7.51 13.94
N ARG A 83 14.62 8.83 13.96
CA ARG A 83 15.34 9.54 15.03
C ARG A 83 14.74 9.24 16.40
N ILE A 84 13.41 9.26 16.50
CA ILE A 84 12.70 9.00 17.76
C ILE A 84 12.81 7.52 18.15
N PHE A 85 12.47 6.60 17.24
CA PHE A 85 12.25 5.19 17.60
C PHE A 85 13.49 4.30 17.47
N SER A 86 14.59 4.76 16.86
CA SER A 86 15.80 3.96 16.59
C SER A 86 16.45 3.37 17.84
N HIS A 87 16.41 4.12 18.96
CA HIS A 87 17.04 3.74 20.23
C HIS A 87 16.19 2.82 21.12
N TYR A 88 14.92 2.58 20.76
CA TYR A 88 14.02 1.75 21.54
C TYR A 88 14.19 0.26 21.23
N SER A 89 13.66 -0.59 22.11
CA SER A 89 13.65 -2.04 21.93
C SER A 89 12.86 -2.46 20.68
N VAL A 90 13.17 -3.64 20.15
CA VAL A 90 12.54 -4.16 18.93
C VAL A 90 11.00 -4.26 19.05
N TRP A 91 10.47 -4.56 20.24
CA TRP A 91 9.03 -4.65 20.49
C TRP A 91 8.33 -3.30 20.35
N ILE A 92 8.96 -2.23 20.83
CA ILE A 92 8.44 -0.86 20.68
C ILE A 92 8.47 -0.45 19.21
N LYS A 93 9.53 -0.82 18.47
CA LYS A 93 9.64 -0.58 17.02
C LYS A 93 8.50 -1.25 16.25
N PHE A 94 8.16 -2.50 16.57
CA PHE A 94 7.00 -3.17 15.96
C PHE A 94 5.70 -2.42 16.25
N GLY A 95 5.45 -2.06 17.52
CA GLY A 95 4.27 -1.29 17.89
C GLY A 95 4.18 0.06 17.17
N ALA A 96 5.32 0.76 17.02
CA ALA A 96 5.41 2.05 16.34
C ALA A 96 5.21 1.96 14.82
N LEU A 97 5.53 0.82 14.19
CA LEU A 97 5.31 0.61 12.75
C LEU A 97 3.85 0.33 12.39
N ILE A 98 3.05 -0.21 13.32
CA ILE A 98 1.61 -0.46 13.08
C ILE A 98 0.88 0.82 12.61
N PRO A 99 0.93 1.97 13.31
CA PRO A 99 0.25 3.18 12.86
C PRO A 99 0.84 3.79 11.58
N VAL A 100 2.05 3.40 11.17
CA VAL A 100 2.63 3.79 9.86
C VAL A 100 2.04 2.94 8.74
N ILE A 101 2.00 1.62 8.93
CA ILE A 101 1.54 0.66 7.92
C ILE A 101 0.01 0.70 7.78
N ALA A 102 -0.71 0.72 8.90
CA ALA A 102 -2.16 0.61 8.95
C ALA A 102 -2.92 1.56 8.01
N PRO A 103 -2.69 2.89 8.01
CA PRO A 103 -3.44 3.80 7.15
C PRO A 103 -3.18 3.56 5.67
N LEU A 104 -1.92 3.31 5.28
CA LEU A 104 -1.60 3.00 3.88
C LEU A 104 -2.20 1.68 3.44
N ALA A 105 -2.00 0.61 4.20
CA ALA A 105 -2.54 -0.70 3.88
C ALA A 105 -4.07 -0.67 3.82
N PHE A 106 -4.72 0.04 4.74
CA PHE A 106 -6.17 0.24 4.71
C PHE A 106 -6.62 0.96 3.44
N LEU A 107 -5.99 2.10 3.11
CA LEU A 107 -6.31 2.88 1.91
C LEU A 107 -6.09 2.07 0.63
N LEU A 108 -5.04 1.26 0.58
CA LEU A 108 -4.72 0.38 -0.55
C LEU A 108 -5.68 -0.82 -0.69
N GLY A 109 -6.39 -1.21 0.38
CA GLY A 109 -7.41 -2.24 0.32
C GLY A 109 -8.75 -1.79 -0.31
N LEU A 110 -8.99 -0.48 -0.40
CA LEU A 110 -10.25 0.09 -0.90
C LEU A 110 -10.43 0.07 -2.43
N PRO A 111 -9.41 0.34 -3.28
CA PRO A 111 -9.59 0.52 -4.71
C PRO A 111 -9.99 -0.75 -5.45
N PHE A 112 -9.53 -1.92 -5.00
CA PHE A 112 -9.75 -3.17 -5.73
C PHE A 112 -11.24 -3.55 -5.78
N PRO A 113 -11.98 -3.66 -4.65
CA PRO A 113 -13.40 -4.00 -4.73
C PRO A 113 -14.25 -2.87 -5.34
N LEU A 114 -13.88 -1.61 -5.13
CA LEU A 114 -14.55 -0.47 -5.78
C LEU A 114 -14.37 -0.50 -7.30
N GLY A 115 -13.16 -0.80 -7.77
CA GLY A 115 -12.84 -0.90 -9.19
C GLY A 115 -13.60 -2.03 -9.88
N ILE A 116 -13.70 -3.19 -9.24
CA ILE A 116 -14.50 -4.31 -9.73
C ILE A 116 -15.99 -3.93 -9.81
N LYS A 117 -16.53 -3.33 -8.75
CA LYS A 117 -17.93 -2.89 -8.71
C LYS A 117 -18.28 -1.90 -9.83
N VAL A 118 -17.41 -0.92 -10.09
CA VAL A 118 -17.58 0.03 -11.21
C VAL A 118 -17.44 -0.68 -12.56
N MET A 119 -16.47 -1.59 -12.70
CA MET A 119 -16.23 -2.34 -13.93
C MET A 119 -17.41 -3.24 -14.29
N GLU A 120 -17.94 -4.00 -13.36
CA GLU A 120 -19.09 -4.88 -13.60
C GLU A 120 -20.33 -4.10 -14.03
N SER A 121 -20.54 -2.90 -13.48
CA SER A 121 -21.66 -2.04 -13.86
C SER A 121 -21.54 -1.42 -15.25
N THR A 122 -20.32 -1.25 -15.76
CA THR A 122 -20.05 -0.57 -17.04
C THR A 122 -19.71 -1.53 -18.17
N ARG A 123 -19.10 -2.67 -17.85
CA ARG A 123 -18.70 -3.71 -18.80
C ARG A 123 -18.74 -5.10 -18.14
N PRO A 124 -19.92 -5.76 -18.11
CA PRO A 124 -20.05 -7.14 -17.65
C PRO A 124 -19.04 -8.07 -18.35
N GLY A 125 -18.32 -8.89 -17.59
CA GLY A 125 -17.24 -9.75 -18.11
C GLY A 125 -15.87 -9.08 -18.25
N GLY A 126 -15.74 -7.77 -18.00
CA GLY A 126 -14.46 -7.06 -18.03
C GLY A 126 -13.47 -7.45 -16.93
N VAL A 127 -13.93 -8.15 -15.88
CA VAL A 127 -13.13 -8.52 -14.69
C VAL A 127 -11.90 -9.37 -15.05
N ALA A 128 -12.02 -10.33 -15.97
CA ALA A 128 -10.92 -11.21 -16.35
C ALA A 128 -9.73 -10.45 -16.97
N ILE A 129 -10.02 -9.50 -17.87
CA ILE A 129 -9.01 -8.63 -18.48
C ILE A 129 -8.38 -7.74 -17.40
N GLN A 130 -9.16 -7.27 -16.43
CA GLN A 130 -8.63 -6.46 -15.34
C GLN A 130 -7.68 -7.23 -14.42
N TRP A 131 -7.93 -8.51 -14.17
CA TRP A 131 -6.99 -9.37 -13.46
C TRP A 131 -5.67 -9.52 -14.22
N ALA A 132 -5.73 -9.82 -15.53
CA ALA A 132 -4.52 -9.95 -16.35
C ALA A 132 -3.69 -8.65 -16.37
N VAL A 133 -4.36 -7.51 -16.53
CA VAL A 133 -3.71 -6.19 -16.50
C VAL A 133 -3.12 -5.89 -15.12
N ASN A 134 -3.84 -6.21 -14.03
CA ASN A 134 -3.34 -6.05 -12.67
C ASN A 134 -2.04 -6.81 -12.46
N THR A 135 -1.99 -8.10 -12.82
CA THR A 135 -0.79 -8.92 -12.70
C THR A 135 0.39 -8.33 -13.47
N ALA A 136 0.19 -7.96 -14.75
CA ALA A 136 1.26 -7.38 -15.55
C ALA A 136 1.79 -6.05 -14.97
N THR A 137 0.89 -5.19 -14.48
CA THR A 137 1.31 -3.90 -13.93
C THR A 137 1.96 -4.04 -12.55
N SER A 138 1.59 -5.04 -11.75
CA SER A 138 2.28 -5.37 -10.50
C SER A 138 3.71 -5.86 -10.75
N THR A 139 3.96 -6.62 -11.82
CA THR A 139 5.34 -7.01 -12.18
C THR A 139 6.19 -5.78 -12.52
N LEU A 140 5.65 -4.85 -13.30
CA LEU A 140 6.34 -3.59 -13.64
C LEU A 140 6.58 -2.73 -12.40
N GLY A 141 5.58 -2.62 -11.51
CA GLY A 141 5.71 -1.87 -10.26
C GLY A 141 6.77 -2.45 -9.33
N ALA A 142 6.87 -3.77 -9.24
CA ALA A 142 7.92 -4.43 -8.45
C ALA A 142 9.32 -4.15 -9.01
N ALA A 143 9.50 -4.25 -10.32
CA ALA A 143 10.76 -3.88 -10.98
C ALA A 143 11.10 -2.41 -10.74
N PHE A 144 10.13 -1.51 -10.88
CA PHE A 144 10.33 -0.08 -10.66
C PHE A 144 10.67 0.28 -9.21
N ALA A 145 10.04 -0.38 -8.23
CA ALA A 145 10.36 -0.20 -6.80
C ALA A 145 11.80 -0.62 -6.50
N LEU A 146 12.23 -1.78 -7.02
CA LEU A 146 13.58 -2.27 -6.85
C LEU A 146 14.61 -1.32 -7.49
N ILE A 147 14.36 -0.89 -8.73
CA ILE A 147 15.21 0.07 -9.46
C ILE A 147 15.30 1.38 -8.68
N SER A 148 14.15 1.93 -8.25
CA SER A 148 14.11 3.19 -7.49
C SER A 148 14.97 3.11 -6.22
N TRP A 149 14.87 1.98 -5.50
CA TRP A 149 15.69 1.73 -4.32
C TRP A 149 17.19 1.68 -4.64
N MET A 150 17.58 1.02 -5.73
CA MET A 150 18.98 0.90 -6.15
C MET A 150 19.59 2.24 -6.59
N PHE A 151 18.83 3.06 -7.33
CA PHE A 151 19.34 4.31 -7.92
C PHE A 151 19.23 5.51 -7.01
N MET A 152 18.11 5.64 -6.29
CA MET A 152 17.90 6.82 -5.43
C MET A 152 18.59 6.64 -4.08
N GLY A 153 19.04 5.42 -3.75
CA GLY A 153 19.46 5.09 -2.40
C GLY A 153 18.33 5.41 -1.41
N PHE A 154 18.61 5.29 -0.13
CA PHE A 154 17.67 5.70 0.90
C PHE A 154 17.34 7.20 0.74
N VAL A 155 16.17 7.56 0.20
CA VAL A 155 15.65 8.93 0.35
C VAL A 155 15.15 9.00 1.81
N PRO A 156 15.84 9.74 2.70
CA PRO A 156 15.50 9.81 4.11
C PRO A 156 14.06 10.24 4.31
#